data_AF-A0A1H7C1Q0-F1
#
_entry.id   AF-A0A1H7C1Q0-F1
#
_cell.length_a   1.000
_cell.length_b   1.000
_cell.length_c   1.000
_cell.angle_alpha   90.00
_cell.angle_beta   90.00
_cell.angle_gamma   90.00
#
_symmetry.space_group_name_H-M   'P 1'
#
loop_
_entity.id
_entity.type
_entity.pdbx_description
1 polymer ?
#
loop_
_entity_poly.entity_id
_entity_poly.type
_entity_poly.pdbx_seq_one_letter_code
_entity_poly.pdbx_strand_id
1 'polypeptide(L)'
;MAADDIGWLASHAWWPVGWLATAWAGRGAGGPLSGPAARIHLGTLVDTLFEGRDPAARWQAGRKLGRLWRRSPEHRERIWQYVWDRYHDQASDDPRIDMSPALARFLLGPDPDTRHVPPVRLVANMSSPEGEYVAEQVVALTQSASDPRVRARITDLLARTDEPHLLTALERAFVAALTGARSTFSGGRLANIGVRPLWEDDGHTPTALLTLLLGNRHLPRPPDPDTPALLAILMVLRGRPDLVNRFDQRNLVKGLLYHLIGHDHRNARARQIAWNLLHGVGPGPAREEICRLAMGIDTVSTAIGVLAEATRIAACAGYLPADPAKEPLFLVLTRQWERVRAVDPDGRRLREYGLGAGDEAELAWRTDNLLRVLDEVGVPDDVRAACRPTLRDIAAGRQAQTVCREAANGSRTAVEVVVETGLVPADERWTPVFLFLTRQWDRYDAIDPDGRRLRAYADRLPPESHERDRLREAAAAGGRPAPCEPALPYWATGPSYGSGISGSGGYTDAGGHSGGGFSVHI
;
A
#
# COMPACT_ATOMS: atom_id res chain seq x y z
N MET A 1 61.11 -21.30 4.73
CA MET A 1 59.81 -21.18 4.04
C MET A 1 58.74 -21.24 5.12
N ALA A 2 58.54 -20.11 5.79
CA ALA A 2 57.51 -19.07 5.52
C ALA A 2 56.26 -19.43 6.34
N ALA A 3 56.05 -18.87 7.53
CA ALA A 3 55.66 -17.48 7.83
C ALA A 3 54.33 -17.13 7.16
N ASP A 4 53.23 -17.41 7.86
CA ASP A 4 52.07 -16.52 8.07
C ASP A 4 51.11 -17.19 9.08
N ASP A 5 50.23 -16.38 9.70
CA ASP A 5 49.25 -16.70 10.75
C ASP A 5 49.70 -16.65 12.23
N ILE A 6 50.30 -15.52 12.61
CA ILE A 6 50.16 -14.95 13.96
C ILE A 6 49.11 -13.84 13.88
N GLY A 7 47.89 -14.08 14.39
CA GLY A 7 46.85 -13.05 14.41
C GLY A 7 45.58 -13.31 15.22
N TRP A 8 45.34 -14.51 15.77
CA TRP A 8 44.00 -14.85 16.27
C TRP A 8 43.90 -15.63 17.60
N LEU A 9 44.85 -15.47 18.53
CA LEU A 9 44.78 -16.18 19.84
C LEU A 9 45.23 -15.33 21.06
N ALA A 10 44.92 -14.03 21.09
CA ALA A 10 45.30 -13.16 22.22
C ALA A 10 44.17 -12.26 22.77
N SER A 11 42.91 -12.71 22.76
CA SER A 11 41.78 -11.95 23.34
C SER A 11 41.03 -12.63 24.50
N HIS A 12 41.50 -13.79 24.99
CA HIS A 12 40.86 -14.50 26.12
C HIS A 12 41.77 -14.57 27.36
N ALA A 13 42.31 -13.41 27.76
CA ALA A 13 43.05 -13.29 29.01
C ALA A 13 42.10 -13.35 30.21
N TRP A 14 42.30 -14.37 31.04
CA TRP A 14 41.79 -14.46 32.40
C TRP A 14 42.32 -13.27 33.22
N TRP A 15 41.41 -12.42 33.73
CA TRP A 15 41.76 -11.40 34.72
C TRP A 15 41.46 -11.93 36.13
N PRO A 16 42.42 -11.88 37.07
CA PRO A 16 42.16 -12.26 38.45
C PRO A 16 41.33 -11.18 39.15
N VAL A 17 40.29 -11.62 39.86
CA VAL A 17 39.24 -10.84 40.57
C VAL A 17 39.78 -9.83 41.60
N GLY A 18 41.08 -9.82 41.90
CA GLY A 18 41.69 -9.01 42.96
C GLY A 18 41.92 -7.52 42.68
N TRP A 19 42.05 -7.10 41.41
CA TRP A 19 42.52 -5.73 41.10
C TRP A 19 41.45 -4.63 41.16
N LEU A 20 40.17 -4.97 41.18
CA LEU A 20 39.06 -3.99 41.26
C LEU A 20 38.67 -3.61 42.70
N ALA A 21 39.14 -4.34 43.71
CA ALA A 21 38.82 -4.04 45.11
C ALA A 21 39.62 -2.84 45.66
N THR A 22 40.84 -2.61 45.15
CA THR A 22 41.75 -1.57 45.64
C THR A 22 41.50 -0.18 45.05
N ALA A 23 40.91 -0.09 43.85
CA ALA A 23 40.60 1.22 43.23
C ALA A 23 39.41 1.97 43.88
N TRP A 24 38.61 1.29 44.71
CA TRP A 24 37.40 1.87 45.31
C TRP A 24 37.57 2.28 46.77
N ALA A 25 38.57 1.75 47.49
CA ALA A 25 38.80 2.06 48.90
C ALA A 25 39.40 3.47 49.15
N GLY A 26 39.86 4.18 48.11
CA GLY A 26 40.64 5.40 48.23
C GLY A 26 39.98 6.71 47.81
N ARG A 27 38.69 6.74 47.42
CA ARG A 27 38.02 8.00 47.00
C ARG A 27 36.75 8.26 47.82
N GLY A 28 36.85 9.28 48.67
CA GLY A 28 35.73 9.83 49.43
C GLY A 28 34.56 10.26 48.53
N ALA A 29 33.36 10.08 49.06
CA ALA A 29 32.11 10.42 48.43
C ALA A 29 32.03 11.93 48.12
N GLY A 30 32.01 12.32 46.84
CA GLY A 30 31.66 13.70 46.47
C GLY A 30 32.11 14.24 45.11
N GLY A 31 33.05 13.60 44.41
CA GLY A 31 33.50 14.10 43.10
C GLY A 31 32.54 13.77 41.94
N PRO A 32 32.28 14.70 40.99
CA PRO A 32 31.51 14.39 39.79
C PRO A 32 32.22 13.32 38.95
N LEU A 33 31.53 12.21 38.72
CA LEU A 33 32.01 11.06 37.94
C LEU A 33 31.93 11.34 36.43
N SER A 34 32.56 12.39 35.94
CA SER A 34 32.71 12.69 34.50
C SER A 34 33.97 12.07 33.87
N GLY A 35 34.77 11.35 34.67
CA GLY A 35 36.05 10.79 34.22
C GLY A 35 35.95 9.48 33.42
N PRO A 36 36.92 9.19 32.52
CA PRO A 36 36.98 7.97 31.71
C PRO A 36 36.86 6.66 32.51
N ALA A 37 37.42 6.61 33.72
CA ALA A 37 37.36 5.43 34.59
C ALA A 37 35.92 5.05 35.01
N ALA A 38 35.03 6.02 35.20
CA ALA A 38 33.64 5.77 35.53
C ALA A 38 32.87 5.19 34.33
N ARG A 39 33.19 5.64 33.11
CA ARG A 39 32.64 5.10 31.86
C ARG A 39 33.06 3.65 31.64
N ILE A 40 34.35 3.36 31.79
CA ILE A 40 34.90 1.99 31.66
C ILE A 40 34.20 1.04 32.62
N HIS A 41 34.02 1.45 33.89
CA HIS A 41 33.37 0.60 34.88
C HIS A 41 31.90 0.29 34.55
N LEU A 42 31.15 1.28 34.06
CA LEU A 42 29.74 1.09 33.73
C LEU A 42 29.56 0.18 32.51
N GLY A 43 30.36 0.40 31.45
CA GLY A 43 30.39 -0.47 30.28
C GLY A 43 30.66 -1.92 30.67
N THR A 44 31.71 -2.17 31.48
CA THR A 44 32.01 -3.54 31.95
C THR A 44 30.86 -4.19 32.72
N LEU A 45 30.11 -3.43 33.53
CA LEU A 45 28.95 -3.97 34.24
C LEU A 45 27.81 -4.34 33.28
N VAL A 46 27.57 -3.53 32.24
CA VAL A 46 26.57 -3.81 31.20
C VAL A 46 27.02 -5.00 30.36
N ASP A 47 28.25 -5.03 29.87
CA ASP A 47 28.80 -6.19 29.12
C ASP A 47 28.71 -7.48 29.93
N THR A 48 29.07 -7.43 31.22
CA THR A 48 28.94 -8.59 32.12
C THR A 48 27.48 -9.04 32.23
N LEU A 49 26.52 -8.11 32.25
CA LEU A 49 25.08 -8.41 32.33
C LEU A 49 24.57 -9.10 31.05
N PHE A 50 25.06 -8.68 29.88
CA PHE A 50 24.69 -9.23 28.58
C PHE A 50 25.37 -10.58 28.30
N GLU A 51 26.70 -10.63 28.43
CA GLU A 51 27.53 -11.69 27.83
C GLU A 51 28.25 -12.57 28.85
N GLY A 52 28.32 -12.17 30.13
CA GLY A 52 29.10 -12.87 31.14
C GLY A 52 28.72 -14.35 31.24
N ARG A 53 29.64 -15.30 31.07
CA ARG A 53 29.27 -16.74 31.05
C ARG A 53 28.74 -17.25 32.40
N ASP A 54 29.17 -16.62 33.50
CA ASP A 54 28.76 -16.98 34.86
C ASP A 54 27.44 -16.28 35.27
N PRO A 55 26.36 -17.04 35.57
CA PRO A 55 25.11 -16.49 36.09
C PRO A 55 25.28 -15.66 37.38
N ALA A 56 26.23 -16.02 38.25
CA ALA A 56 26.48 -15.28 39.49
C ALA A 56 27.10 -13.90 39.20
N ALA A 57 28.07 -13.83 38.29
CA ALA A 57 28.62 -12.57 37.79
C ALA A 57 27.54 -11.66 37.18
N ARG A 58 26.66 -12.19 36.31
CA ARG A 58 25.51 -11.44 35.76
C ARG A 58 24.61 -10.88 36.85
N TRP A 59 24.28 -11.71 37.84
CA TRP A 59 23.45 -11.30 38.97
C TRP A 59 24.10 -10.20 39.82
N GLN A 60 25.40 -10.32 40.10
CA GLN A 60 26.13 -9.31 40.86
C GLN A 60 26.24 -7.99 40.09
N ALA A 61 26.47 -8.04 38.77
CA ALA A 61 26.45 -6.88 37.89
C ALA A 61 25.08 -6.19 37.94
N GLY A 62 23.99 -6.93 37.76
CA GLY A 62 22.62 -6.40 37.86
C GLY A 62 22.31 -5.76 39.23
N ARG A 63 22.82 -6.32 40.33
CA ARG A 63 22.68 -5.70 41.67
C ARG A 63 23.47 -4.41 41.82
N LYS A 64 24.68 -4.34 41.26
CA LYS A 64 25.52 -3.12 41.26
C LYS A 64 24.85 -2.03 40.44
N LEU A 65 24.42 -2.34 39.21
CA LEU A 65 23.66 -1.44 38.36
C LEU A 65 22.38 -0.96 39.05
N GLY A 66 21.64 -1.85 39.71
CA GLY A 66 20.44 -1.47 40.47
C GLY A 66 20.68 -0.51 41.64
N ARG A 67 21.88 -0.52 42.25
CA ARG A 67 22.27 0.48 43.26
C ARG A 67 22.64 1.81 42.63
N LEU A 68 23.40 1.79 41.53
CA LEU A 68 23.77 2.99 40.78
C LEU A 68 22.52 3.70 40.23
N TRP A 69 21.58 2.93 39.71
CA TRP A 69 20.29 3.41 39.21
C TRP A 69 19.50 4.22 40.24
N ARG A 70 19.51 3.82 41.50
CA ARG A 70 18.81 4.53 42.58
C ARG A 70 19.55 5.76 43.09
N ARG A 71 20.79 5.99 42.65
CA ARG A 71 21.65 7.04 43.21
C ARG A 71 21.35 8.43 42.67
N SER A 72 21.16 8.56 41.35
CA SER A 72 20.78 9.84 40.73
C SER A 72 20.19 9.64 39.32
N PRO A 73 19.43 10.62 38.80
CA PRO A 73 18.91 10.59 37.42
C PRO A 73 20.00 10.45 36.36
N GLU A 74 21.17 11.08 36.55
CA GLU A 74 22.28 11.01 35.59
C GLU A 74 22.88 9.60 35.49
N HIS A 75 22.84 8.82 36.58
CA HIS A 75 23.24 7.42 36.52
C HIS A 75 22.22 6.58 35.75
N ARG A 76 20.91 6.87 35.85
CA ARG A 76 19.86 6.16 35.12
C ARG A 76 20.03 6.36 33.63
N GLU A 77 20.15 7.61 33.22
CA GLU A 77 20.36 7.98 31.81
C GLU A 77 21.58 7.30 31.23
N ARG A 78 22.73 7.34 31.93
CA ARG A 78 23.94 6.66 31.45
C ARG A 78 23.76 5.15 31.38
N ILE A 79 23.17 4.52 32.40
CA ILE A 79 22.92 3.08 32.38
C ILE A 79 22.01 2.72 31.20
N TRP A 80 20.96 3.51 30.96
CA TRP A 80 20.02 3.34 29.86
C TRP A 80 20.72 3.42 28.50
N GLN A 81 21.50 4.47 28.27
CA GLN A 81 22.32 4.65 27.06
C GLN A 81 23.23 3.45 26.82
N TYR A 82 24.05 3.04 27.81
CA TYR A 82 24.94 1.89 27.65
C TYR A 82 24.18 0.57 27.38
N VAL A 83 23.03 0.36 28.03
CA VAL A 83 22.22 -0.84 27.81
C VAL A 83 21.71 -0.87 26.37
N TRP A 84 21.21 0.24 25.84
CA TRP A 84 20.65 0.26 24.49
C TRP A 84 21.68 0.36 23.39
N ASP A 85 22.76 1.09 23.57
CA ASP A 85 23.90 1.07 22.66
C ASP A 85 24.38 -0.37 22.50
N ARG A 86 24.56 -1.08 23.63
CA ARG A 86 25.01 -2.47 23.60
C ARG A 86 24.00 -3.42 22.95
N TYR A 87 22.72 -3.26 23.27
CA TYR A 87 21.65 -4.06 22.66
C TYR A 87 21.55 -3.77 21.15
N HIS A 88 21.72 -2.52 20.72
CA HIS A 88 21.67 -2.11 19.33
C HIS A 88 22.85 -2.65 18.52
N ASP A 89 24.06 -2.55 19.07
CA ASP A 89 25.27 -3.11 18.45
C ASP A 89 25.09 -4.61 18.20
N GLN A 90 24.57 -5.31 19.20
CA GLN A 90 24.22 -6.72 19.10
C GLN A 90 23.13 -6.96 18.02
N ALA A 91 21.98 -6.28 18.13
CA ALA A 91 20.84 -6.51 17.23
C ALA A 91 21.16 -6.19 15.75
N SER A 92 22.15 -5.32 15.50
CA SER A 92 22.66 -5.04 14.17
C SER A 92 23.42 -6.23 13.57
N ASP A 93 24.12 -7.00 14.40
CA ASP A 93 24.88 -8.18 13.97
C ASP A 93 23.98 -9.43 13.81
N ASP A 94 22.98 -9.60 14.69
CA ASP A 94 21.98 -10.66 14.58
C ASP A 94 20.59 -10.15 15.01
N PRO A 95 19.61 -10.05 14.07
CA PRO A 95 18.26 -9.58 14.38
C PRO A 95 17.47 -10.54 15.28
N ARG A 96 18.03 -11.71 15.62
CA ARG A 96 17.45 -12.69 16.54
C ARG A 96 17.92 -12.51 17.98
N ILE A 97 18.72 -11.49 18.30
CA ILE A 97 19.26 -11.36 19.64
C ILE A 97 18.15 -11.17 20.66
N ASP A 98 18.16 -12.09 21.62
CA ASP A 98 17.20 -12.19 22.70
C ASP A 98 17.67 -11.38 23.91
N MET A 99 16.72 -10.79 24.63
CA MET A 99 17.00 -10.13 25.89
C MET A 99 17.40 -11.17 26.93
N SER A 100 18.67 -11.14 27.35
CA SER A 100 19.16 -12.11 28.34
C SER A 100 18.29 -12.10 29.61
N PRO A 101 18.10 -13.24 30.31
CA PRO A 101 17.26 -13.28 31.51
C PRO A 101 17.74 -12.36 32.63
N ALA A 102 19.05 -12.09 32.68
CA ALA A 102 19.64 -11.17 33.63
C ALA A 102 19.30 -9.71 33.28
N LEU A 103 19.39 -9.35 32.00
CA LEU A 103 18.99 -8.03 31.50
C LEU A 103 17.50 -7.78 31.70
N ALA A 104 16.65 -8.75 31.33
CA ALA A 104 15.21 -8.68 31.57
C ALA A 104 14.89 -8.50 33.06
N ARG A 105 15.58 -9.21 33.96
CA ARG A 105 15.43 -9.02 35.42
C ARG A 105 15.85 -7.63 35.88
N PHE A 106 16.90 -7.06 35.30
CA PHE A 106 17.32 -5.70 35.62
C PHE A 106 16.32 -4.66 35.12
N LEU A 107 15.94 -4.69 33.84
CA LEU A 107 15.05 -3.72 33.20
C LEU A 107 13.60 -3.79 33.71
N LEU A 108 13.10 -4.99 33.99
CA LEU A 108 11.77 -5.21 34.57
C LEU A 108 11.78 -5.21 36.10
N GLY A 109 12.86 -4.73 36.72
CA GLY A 109 12.90 -4.47 38.16
C GLY A 109 12.21 -3.15 38.50
N PRO A 110 11.82 -2.95 39.77
CA PRO A 110 11.05 -1.78 40.17
C PRO A 110 11.83 -0.47 40.01
N ASP A 111 11.12 0.56 39.63
CA ASP A 111 11.52 1.96 39.60
C ASP A 111 10.42 2.80 40.27
N PRO A 112 10.64 3.36 41.46
CA PRO A 112 9.60 4.11 42.18
C PRO A 112 9.30 5.49 41.57
N ASP A 113 10.15 6.00 40.67
CA ASP A 113 10.04 7.37 40.18
C ASP A 113 9.25 7.47 38.88
N THR A 114 8.89 6.34 38.28
CA THR A 114 8.01 6.36 37.11
C THR A 114 6.57 6.58 37.53
N ARG A 115 5.89 7.48 36.82
CA ARG A 115 4.44 7.71 36.93
C ARG A 115 3.61 6.65 36.20
N HIS A 116 4.25 5.84 35.37
CA HIS A 116 3.62 4.86 34.50
C HIS A 116 3.55 3.48 35.17
N VAL A 117 2.54 2.71 34.80
CA VAL A 117 2.33 1.35 35.31
C VAL A 117 2.83 0.35 34.25
N PRO A 118 3.36 -0.83 34.64
CA PRO A 118 3.93 -1.12 35.94
C PRO A 118 5.19 -0.29 36.21
N PRO A 119 5.51 0.00 37.50
CA PRO A 119 6.60 0.89 37.85
C PRO A 119 7.96 0.20 37.72
N VAL A 120 8.44 0.02 36.48
CA VAL A 120 9.70 -0.67 36.16
C VAL A 120 10.68 0.24 35.42
N ARG A 121 11.97 -0.08 35.53
CA ARG A 121 13.08 0.72 34.97
C ARG A 121 12.95 0.94 33.46
N LEU A 122 12.52 -0.09 32.74
CA LEU A 122 12.30 -0.03 31.29
C LEU A 122 11.31 1.09 30.93
N VAL A 123 10.18 1.14 31.63
CA VAL A 123 9.12 2.13 31.43
C VAL A 123 9.59 3.53 31.83
N ALA A 124 10.35 3.63 32.93
CA ALA A 124 10.82 4.91 33.47
C ALA A 124 11.71 5.72 32.50
N ASN A 125 12.34 5.07 31.51
CA ASN A 125 13.30 5.72 30.60
C ASN A 125 12.79 5.79 29.15
N MET A 126 11.53 5.43 28.91
CA MET A 126 10.93 5.55 27.57
C MET A 126 10.61 6.99 27.19
N SER A 127 10.75 7.96 28.09
CA SER A 127 10.58 9.39 27.76
C SER A 127 11.78 9.99 27.02
N SER A 128 12.83 9.22 26.73
CA SER A 128 13.97 9.69 25.92
C SER A 128 13.60 9.76 24.42
N PRO A 129 14.34 10.51 23.59
CA PRO A 129 14.13 10.56 22.14
C PRO A 129 14.18 9.18 21.46
N GLU A 130 14.91 8.22 22.04
CA GLU A 130 15.03 6.84 21.57
C GLU A 130 13.89 5.93 22.05
N GLY A 131 13.00 6.44 22.92
CA GLY A 131 11.94 5.66 23.55
C GLY A 131 11.01 4.96 22.57
N GLU A 132 10.71 5.60 21.43
CA GLU A 132 9.91 5.02 20.36
C GLU A 132 10.57 3.78 19.74
N TYR A 133 11.87 3.87 19.43
CA TYR A 133 12.64 2.76 18.89
C TYR A 133 12.75 1.61 19.89
N VAL A 134 13.03 1.93 21.15
CA VAL A 134 13.10 0.95 22.24
C VAL A 134 11.75 0.25 22.42
N ALA A 135 10.65 0.99 22.37
CA ALA A 135 9.31 0.43 22.51
C ALA A 135 9.01 -0.61 21.43
N GLU A 136 9.38 -0.33 20.18
CA GLU A 136 9.23 -1.29 19.07
C GLU A 136 10.05 -2.57 19.29
N GLN A 137 11.28 -2.46 19.80
CA GLN A 137 12.09 -3.63 20.18
C GLN A 137 11.43 -4.46 21.29
N VAL A 138 10.89 -3.79 22.31
CA VAL A 138 10.21 -4.45 23.43
C VAL A 138 8.96 -5.20 22.95
N VAL A 139 8.18 -4.62 22.04
CA VAL A 139 7.03 -5.30 21.42
C VAL A 139 7.50 -6.51 20.60
N ALA A 140 8.57 -6.37 19.80
CA ALA A 140 9.13 -7.48 19.01
C ALA A 140 9.57 -8.66 19.88
N LEU A 141 10.18 -8.40 21.04
CA LEU A 141 10.62 -9.43 21.98
C LEU A 141 9.49 -10.33 22.49
N THR A 142 8.23 -9.88 22.51
CA THR A 142 7.11 -10.78 22.86
C THR A 142 6.93 -11.93 21.87
N GLN A 143 7.40 -11.76 20.64
CA GLN A 143 7.26 -12.74 19.57
C GLN A 143 8.55 -13.52 19.33
N SER A 144 9.71 -12.88 19.53
CA SER A 144 11.02 -13.44 19.18
C SER A 144 11.83 -13.99 20.36
N ALA A 145 11.54 -13.59 21.61
CA ALA A 145 12.37 -13.98 22.76
C ALA A 145 12.43 -15.50 22.93
N SER A 146 13.63 -16.07 22.90
CA SER A 146 13.87 -17.51 23.01
C SER A 146 13.59 -18.03 24.42
N ASP A 147 13.89 -17.26 25.48
CA ASP A 147 13.52 -17.64 26.86
C ASP A 147 12.02 -17.39 27.13
N PRO A 148 11.21 -18.44 27.40
CA PRO A 148 9.78 -18.30 27.68
C PRO A 148 9.47 -17.42 28.90
N ARG A 149 10.36 -17.37 29.90
CA ARG A 149 10.19 -16.55 31.10
C ARG A 149 10.40 -15.07 30.80
N VAL A 150 11.36 -14.75 29.94
CA VAL A 150 11.56 -13.37 29.48
C VAL A 150 10.34 -12.93 28.68
N ARG A 151 9.93 -13.76 27.71
CA ARG A 151 8.73 -13.53 26.91
C ARG A 151 7.50 -13.28 27.79
N ALA A 152 7.22 -14.15 28.75
CA ALA A 152 6.10 -14.01 29.67
C ALA A 152 6.13 -12.70 30.49
N ARG A 153 7.30 -12.27 30.95
CA ARG A 153 7.43 -11.02 31.72
C ARG A 153 7.27 -9.77 30.85
N ILE A 154 7.73 -9.80 29.60
CA ILE A 154 7.50 -8.69 28.66
C ILE A 154 6.02 -8.63 28.26
N THR A 155 5.39 -9.77 28.03
CA THR A 155 3.93 -9.85 27.81
C THR A 155 3.15 -9.27 28.99
N ASP A 156 3.50 -9.64 30.23
CA ASP A 156 2.85 -9.13 31.45
C ASP A 156 3.09 -7.61 31.68
N LEU A 157 4.25 -7.10 31.26
CA LEU A 157 4.51 -5.66 31.20
C LEU A 157 3.55 -4.99 30.20
N LEU A 158 3.57 -5.43 28.95
CA LEU A 158 2.85 -4.79 27.84
C LEU A 158 1.33 -4.93 27.99
N ALA A 159 0.83 -5.95 28.69
CA ALA A 159 -0.59 -6.12 28.98
C ALA A 159 -1.13 -5.09 30.00
N ARG A 160 -0.28 -4.46 30.80
CA ARG A 160 -0.71 -3.53 31.87
C ARG A 160 -0.22 -2.11 31.67
N THR A 161 0.64 -1.89 30.68
CA THR A 161 1.32 -0.61 30.55
C THR A 161 0.43 0.51 30.05
N ASP A 162 0.63 1.71 30.61
CA ASP A 162 0.07 2.97 30.16
C ASP A 162 1.12 3.91 29.55
N GLU A 163 2.33 3.40 29.31
CA GLU A 163 3.44 4.18 28.76
C GLU A 163 3.17 4.50 27.27
N PRO A 164 3.14 5.78 26.86
CA PRO A 164 2.71 6.18 25.52
C PRO A 164 3.49 5.57 24.35
N HIS A 165 4.82 5.41 24.46
CA HIS A 165 5.64 4.85 23.39
C HIS A 165 5.37 3.35 23.20
N LEU A 166 5.22 2.60 24.31
CA LEU A 166 4.81 1.19 24.27
C LEU A 166 3.42 1.02 23.65
N LEU A 167 2.47 1.88 24.01
CA LEU A 167 1.12 1.85 23.42
C LEU A 167 1.16 2.16 21.92
N THR A 168 1.93 3.17 21.49
CA THR A 168 2.15 3.48 20.07
C THR A 168 2.81 2.33 19.33
N ALA A 169 3.84 1.70 19.90
CA ALA A 169 4.52 0.56 19.30
C ALA A 169 3.59 -0.65 19.14
N LEU A 170 2.70 -0.89 20.12
CA LEU A 170 1.66 -1.92 20.04
C LEU A 170 0.65 -1.65 18.92
N GLU A 171 0.15 -0.42 18.82
CA GLU A 171 -0.77 0.01 17.75
C GLU A 171 -0.11 -0.10 16.36
N ARG A 172 1.18 0.25 16.24
CA ARG A 172 1.94 0.06 14.99
C ARG A 172 2.15 -1.40 14.64
N ALA A 173 2.47 -2.24 15.62
CA ALA A 173 2.60 -3.67 15.42
C ALA A 173 1.27 -4.29 14.93
N PHE A 174 0.13 -3.81 15.44
CA PHE A 174 -1.19 -4.19 14.94
C PHE A 174 -1.39 -3.80 13.47
N VAL A 175 -1.08 -2.56 13.11
CA VAL A 175 -1.22 -2.06 11.73
C VAL A 175 -0.30 -2.82 10.76
N ALA A 176 0.95 -3.08 11.16
CA ALA A 176 1.89 -3.87 10.37
C ALA A 176 1.39 -5.31 10.15
N ALA A 177 0.82 -5.94 11.19
CA ALA A 177 0.25 -7.28 11.09
C ALA A 177 -0.96 -7.33 10.13
N LEU A 178 -1.77 -6.27 10.09
CA LEU A 178 -2.92 -6.17 9.18
C LEU A 178 -2.53 -5.97 7.71
N THR A 179 -1.53 -5.13 7.46
CA THR A 179 -1.13 -4.79 6.09
C THR A 179 -0.21 -5.86 5.48
N GLY A 180 0.35 -6.74 6.30
CA GLY A 180 1.44 -7.63 5.89
C GLY A 180 2.67 -6.85 5.42
N ALA A 181 2.71 -5.54 5.67
CA ALA A 181 3.87 -4.73 5.37
C ALA A 181 5.00 -5.25 6.25
N ARG A 182 6.09 -5.69 5.61
CA ARG A 182 7.40 -5.65 6.27
C ARG A 182 7.63 -4.19 6.54
N SER A 183 7.33 -3.74 7.75
CA SER A 183 7.44 -2.34 8.10
C SER A 183 8.85 -1.89 7.78
N THR A 184 8.97 -1.01 6.79
CA THR A 184 10.12 -0.15 6.65
C THR A 184 10.01 0.88 7.78
N PHE A 185 10.20 0.42 9.03
CA PHE A 185 10.32 1.29 10.18
C PHE A 185 11.33 2.38 9.84
N SER A 186 11.02 3.61 10.24
CA SER A 186 11.78 4.82 9.96
C SER A 186 13.29 4.57 10.06
N GLY A 187 13.94 4.44 8.90
CA GLY A 187 15.38 4.21 8.79
C GLY A 187 15.82 2.89 8.14
N GLY A 188 14.92 2.00 7.70
CA GLY A 188 15.29 0.81 6.92
C GLY A 188 16.06 -0.27 7.69
N ARG A 189 16.24 -0.11 9.01
CA ARG A 189 17.06 -1.02 9.84
C ARG A 189 16.27 -2.13 10.56
N LEU A 190 14.95 -2.10 10.56
CA LEU A 190 14.10 -3.09 11.26
C LEU A 190 13.17 -3.90 10.33
N ALA A 191 13.54 -4.05 9.05
CA ALA A 191 12.74 -4.71 8.02
C ALA A 191 12.34 -6.18 8.30
N ASN A 192 12.76 -6.76 9.43
CA ASN A 192 12.58 -8.16 9.80
C ASN A 192 12.07 -8.37 11.23
N ILE A 193 11.38 -7.41 11.85
CA ILE A 193 10.45 -7.81 12.93
C ILE A 193 9.40 -8.64 12.19
N GLY A 194 9.51 -9.97 12.25
CA GLY A 194 8.63 -10.90 11.55
C GLY A 194 7.24 -10.85 12.15
N VAL A 195 6.53 -9.75 11.89
CA VAL A 195 5.21 -9.48 12.44
C VAL A 195 4.32 -10.62 11.98
N ARG A 196 3.96 -11.48 12.94
CA ARG A 196 3.07 -12.59 12.69
C ARG A 196 1.67 -12.05 12.39
N PRO A 197 0.84 -12.78 11.64
CA PRO A 197 -0.57 -12.46 11.49
C PRO A 197 -1.25 -12.27 12.86
N LEU A 198 -2.39 -11.56 12.87
CA LEU A 198 -3.14 -11.32 14.10
C LEU A 198 -3.95 -12.53 14.57
N TRP A 199 -4.21 -13.46 13.66
CA TRP A 199 -4.86 -14.74 13.93
C TRP A 199 -3.92 -15.88 13.57
N GLU A 200 -4.06 -17.01 14.25
CA GLU A 200 -3.40 -18.26 13.87
C GLU A 200 -3.95 -18.76 12.51
N ASP A 201 -3.38 -19.83 11.97
CA ASP A 201 -3.75 -20.36 10.63
C ASP A 201 -5.24 -20.79 10.53
N ASP A 202 -5.92 -20.98 11.65
CA ASP A 202 -7.37 -21.25 11.71
C ASP A 202 -8.24 -20.01 11.43
N GLY A 203 -7.64 -18.82 11.35
CA GLY A 203 -8.32 -17.53 11.12
C GLY A 203 -9.23 -17.08 12.27
N HIS A 204 -9.21 -17.76 13.42
CA HIS A 204 -10.15 -17.56 14.53
C HIS A 204 -9.46 -17.37 15.86
N THR A 205 -8.38 -18.10 16.12
CA THR A 205 -7.60 -18.03 17.35
C THR A 205 -6.71 -16.79 17.34
N PRO A 206 -6.86 -15.85 18.28
CA PRO A 206 -5.99 -14.68 18.38
C PRO A 206 -4.53 -15.09 18.67
N THR A 207 -3.57 -14.49 17.97
CA THR A 207 -2.16 -14.67 18.33
C THR A 207 -1.83 -13.99 19.66
N ALA A 208 -0.62 -14.21 20.18
CA ALA A 208 -0.15 -13.56 21.41
C ALA A 208 -0.18 -12.03 21.31
N LEU A 209 0.16 -11.46 20.14
CA LEU A 209 0.08 -10.02 19.90
C LEU A 209 -1.37 -9.52 20.00
N LEU A 210 -2.31 -10.18 19.30
CA LEU A 210 -3.70 -9.77 19.34
C LEU A 210 -4.28 -9.94 20.76
N THR A 211 -3.99 -11.05 21.44
CA THR A 211 -4.41 -11.27 22.84
C THR A 211 -3.92 -10.15 23.75
N LEU A 212 -2.68 -9.70 23.58
CA LEU A 212 -2.11 -8.62 24.36
C LEU A 212 -2.79 -7.28 24.10
N LEU A 213 -3.02 -6.94 22.82
CA LEU A 213 -3.76 -5.74 22.41
C LEU A 213 -5.19 -5.75 22.95
N LEU A 214 -5.84 -6.92 22.96
CA LEU A 214 -7.19 -7.12 23.49
C LEU A 214 -7.26 -7.15 25.02
N GLY A 215 -6.15 -7.42 25.71
CA GLY A 215 -6.06 -7.41 27.17
C GLY A 215 -5.63 -6.08 27.79
N ASN A 216 -4.91 -5.22 27.06
CA ASN A 216 -4.40 -3.97 27.64
C ASN A 216 -5.53 -2.96 27.86
N ARG A 217 -5.81 -2.58 29.11
CA ARG A 217 -6.91 -1.64 29.47
C ARG A 217 -6.72 -0.20 28.95
N HIS A 218 -5.50 0.18 28.61
CA HIS A 218 -5.15 1.50 28.07
C HIS A 218 -5.28 1.55 26.54
N LEU A 219 -5.57 0.42 25.90
CA LEU A 219 -5.92 0.32 24.49
C LEU A 219 -7.43 0.07 24.32
N PRO A 220 -8.03 0.56 23.23
CA PRO A 220 -7.41 1.42 22.24
C PRO A 220 -7.50 2.90 22.65
N ARG A 221 -6.55 3.73 22.23
CA ARG A 221 -6.54 5.16 22.56
C ARG A 221 -7.53 5.93 21.68
N PRO A 222 -8.11 7.06 22.13
CA PRO A 222 -8.84 7.95 21.24
C PRO A 222 -7.94 8.38 20.07
N PRO A 223 -8.43 8.31 18.81
CA PRO A 223 -7.62 8.70 17.67
C PRO A 223 -7.36 10.21 17.66
N ASP A 224 -6.15 10.57 17.23
CA ASP A 224 -5.73 11.91 16.81
C ASP A 224 -5.69 12.00 15.27
N PRO A 225 -5.43 13.18 14.67
CA PRO A 225 -5.41 13.34 13.21
C PRO A 225 -4.41 12.45 12.46
N ASP A 226 -3.32 12.04 13.12
CA ASP A 226 -2.24 11.24 12.53
C ASP A 226 -2.43 9.73 12.78
N THR A 227 -3.47 9.36 13.52
CA THR A 227 -3.76 7.98 13.90
C THR A 227 -4.11 7.15 12.66
N PRO A 228 -3.40 6.02 12.41
CA PRO A 228 -3.69 5.17 11.26
C PRO A 228 -5.14 4.67 11.24
N ALA A 229 -5.82 4.88 10.11
CA ALA A 229 -7.20 4.45 9.87
C ALA A 229 -7.49 2.99 10.24
N LEU A 230 -6.52 2.10 10.05
CA LEU A 230 -6.66 0.67 10.34
C LEU A 230 -6.86 0.36 11.82
N LEU A 231 -6.49 1.27 12.73
CA LEU A 231 -6.78 1.11 14.16
C LEU A 231 -8.28 1.11 14.46
N ALA A 232 -9.14 1.59 13.56
CA ALA A 232 -10.60 1.44 13.68
C ALA A 232 -11.01 -0.04 13.82
N ILE A 233 -10.29 -0.98 13.20
CA ILE A 233 -10.54 -2.42 13.37
C ILE A 233 -10.25 -2.85 14.82
N LEU A 234 -9.16 -2.36 15.42
CA LEU A 234 -8.86 -2.62 16.84
C LEU A 234 -9.95 -2.04 17.76
N MET A 235 -10.48 -0.84 17.44
CA MET A 235 -11.59 -0.24 18.18
C MET A 235 -12.80 -1.17 18.23
N VAL A 236 -13.21 -1.72 17.09
CA VAL A 236 -14.34 -2.65 17.01
C VAL A 236 -14.04 -3.94 17.76
N LEU A 237 -12.85 -4.52 17.59
CA LEU A 237 -12.44 -5.74 18.30
C LEU A 237 -12.47 -5.57 19.84
N ARG A 238 -12.22 -4.34 20.33
CA ARG A 238 -12.26 -3.98 21.75
C ARG A 238 -13.65 -3.58 22.27
N GLY A 239 -14.68 -3.64 21.42
CA GLY A 239 -16.03 -3.20 21.79
C GLY A 239 -16.14 -1.69 22.00
N ARG A 240 -15.31 -0.90 21.30
CA ARG A 240 -15.29 0.57 21.34
C ARG A 240 -15.62 1.22 19.98
N PRO A 241 -16.71 0.83 19.29
CA PRO A 241 -17.08 1.43 18.01
C PRO A 241 -17.39 2.93 18.12
N ASP A 242 -17.69 3.43 19.32
CA ASP A 242 -17.88 4.86 19.63
C ASP A 242 -16.69 5.73 19.22
N LEU A 243 -15.47 5.17 19.21
CA LEU A 243 -14.25 5.88 18.85
C LEU A 243 -14.04 5.99 17.33
N VAL A 244 -14.74 5.20 16.51
CA VAL A 244 -14.56 5.18 15.04
C VAL A 244 -14.96 6.51 14.41
N ASN A 245 -15.98 7.18 14.95
CA ASN A 245 -16.43 8.49 14.45
C ASN A 245 -15.44 9.63 14.72
N ARG A 246 -14.38 9.39 15.51
CA ARG A 246 -13.37 10.40 15.82
C ARG A 246 -12.21 10.43 14.81
N PHE A 247 -12.11 9.43 13.94
CA PHE A 247 -11.13 9.44 12.85
C PHE A 247 -11.48 10.50 11.81
N ASP A 248 -10.48 10.98 11.07
CA ASP A 248 -10.75 11.61 9.78
C ASP A 248 -11.46 10.61 8.87
N GLN A 249 -12.73 10.91 8.55
CA GLN A 249 -13.61 9.95 7.90
C GLN A 249 -13.17 9.64 6.46
N ARG A 250 -12.46 10.55 5.79
CA ARG A 250 -11.95 10.31 4.44
C ARG A 250 -10.78 9.34 4.46
N ASN A 251 -9.80 9.59 5.34
CA ASN A 251 -8.66 8.71 5.54
C ASN A 251 -9.08 7.35 6.08
N LEU A 252 -10.11 7.31 6.95
CA LEU A 252 -10.71 6.07 7.43
C LEU A 252 -11.21 5.21 6.27
N VAL A 253 -12.04 5.77 5.39
CA VAL A 253 -12.59 5.05 4.22
C VAL A 253 -11.47 4.53 3.32
N LYS A 254 -10.50 5.38 2.98
CA LYS A 254 -9.36 4.97 2.13
C LYS A 254 -8.58 3.84 2.77
N GLY A 255 -8.19 3.97 4.05
CA GLY A 255 -7.42 2.95 4.77
C GLY A 255 -8.13 1.59 4.83
N LEU A 256 -9.43 1.59 5.14
CA LEU A 256 -10.22 0.36 5.19
C LEU A 256 -10.39 -0.28 3.80
N LEU A 257 -10.61 0.51 2.75
CA LEU A 257 -10.67 0.01 1.37
C LEU A 257 -9.34 -0.60 0.92
N TYR A 258 -8.20 0.06 1.21
CA TYR A 258 -6.88 -0.51 0.92
C TYR A 258 -6.68 -1.85 1.61
N HIS A 259 -7.14 -2.00 2.85
CA HIS A 259 -7.07 -3.28 3.56
C HIS A 259 -7.95 -4.37 2.93
N LEU A 260 -9.15 -4.02 2.45
CA LEU A 260 -10.05 -4.97 1.77
C LEU A 260 -9.50 -5.48 0.43
N ILE A 261 -8.55 -4.79 -0.19
CA ILE A 261 -7.92 -5.26 -1.44
C ILE A 261 -6.74 -6.20 -1.16
N GLY A 262 -6.10 -6.07 0.01
CA GLY A 262 -4.97 -6.90 0.39
C GLY A 262 -5.29 -8.40 0.42
N HIS A 263 -4.39 -9.23 -0.11
CA HIS A 263 -4.63 -10.67 -0.36
C HIS A 263 -4.36 -11.60 0.85
N ASP A 264 -4.09 -11.10 2.06
CA ASP A 264 -3.84 -11.98 3.20
C ASP A 264 -5.16 -12.54 3.78
N HIS A 265 -5.46 -13.78 3.39
CA HIS A 265 -6.62 -14.54 3.85
C HIS A 265 -6.63 -14.78 5.37
N ARG A 266 -5.47 -14.74 6.03
CA ARG A 266 -5.37 -14.89 7.51
C ARG A 266 -6.01 -13.72 8.26
N ASN A 267 -6.28 -12.61 7.58
CA ASN A 267 -6.97 -11.45 8.11
C ASN A 267 -8.48 -11.43 7.78
N ALA A 268 -9.11 -12.59 7.50
CA ALA A 268 -10.54 -12.68 7.15
C ALA A 268 -11.46 -11.96 8.16
N ARG A 269 -11.19 -12.08 9.47
CA ARG A 269 -11.97 -11.40 10.51
C ARG A 269 -11.79 -9.87 10.47
N ALA A 270 -10.57 -9.37 10.28
CA ALA A 270 -10.31 -7.94 10.10
C ALA A 270 -11.01 -7.39 8.86
N ARG A 271 -10.96 -8.13 7.75
CA ARG A 271 -11.66 -7.80 6.50
C ARG A 271 -13.17 -7.73 6.73
N GLN A 272 -13.76 -8.70 7.44
CA GLN A 272 -15.19 -8.65 7.77
C GLN A 272 -15.56 -7.43 8.62
N ILE A 273 -14.70 -7.06 9.58
CA ILE A 273 -14.90 -5.86 10.39
C ILE A 273 -14.81 -4.60 9.54
N ALA A 274 -13.79 -4.47 8.70
CA ALA A 274 -13.63 -3.35 7.78
C ALA A 274 -14.83 -3.24 6.83
N TRP A 275 -15.30 -4.36 6.29
CA TRP A 275 -16.51 -4.44 5.47
C TRP A 275 -17.74 -3.93 6.24
N ASN A 276 -17.99 -4.44 7.44
CA ASN A 276 -19.13 -4.03 8.26
C ASN A 276 -19.07 -2.54 8.64
N LEU A 277 -17.86 -2.03 8.94
CA LEU A 277 -17.66 -0.61 9.22
C LEU A 277 -18.03 0.25 8.02
N LEU A 278 -17.57 -0.10 6.82
CA LEU A 278 -17.88 0.65 5.60
C LEU A 278 -19.34 0.48 5.15
N HIS A 279 -19.95 -0.68 5.38
CA HIS A 279 -21.35 -0.97 5.05
C HIS A 279 -22.35 -0.34 6.05
N GLY A 280 -21.90 -0.03 7.26
CA GLY A 280 -22.70 0.59 8.31
C GLY A 280 -22.53 2.10 8.47
N VAL A 281 -21.89 2.80 7.52
CA VAL A 281 -21.73 4.26 7.63
C VAL A 281 -23.05 4.99 7.40
N GLY A 282 -23.37 5.92 8.30
CA GLY A 282 -24.51 6.80 8.13
C GLY A 282 -24.26 7.90 7.09
N PRO A 283 -25.27 8.75 6.82
CA PRO A 283 -25.09 9.97 6.03
C PRO A 283 -23.99 10.84 6.63
N GLY A 284 -23.01 11.26 5.81
CA GLY A 284 -21.91 12.09 6.26
C GLY A 284 -20.62 11.92 5.44
N PRO A 285 -19.49 12.48 5.89
CA PRO A 285 -18.25 12.53 5.11
C PRO A 285 -17.71 11.16 4.68
N ALA A 286 -17.88 10.11 5.49
CA ALA A 286 -17.46 8.75 5.11
C ALA A 286 -18.25 8.22 3.92
N ARG A 287 -19.59 8.34 3.95
CA ARG A 287 -20.46 7.93 2.84
C ARG A 287 -20.14 8.73 1.58
N GLU A 288 -19.95 10.04 1.69
CA GLU A 288 -19.58 10.88 0.55
C GLU A 288 -18.24 10.48 -0.04
N GLU A 289 -17.26 10.10 0.78
CA GLU A 289 -15.98 9.60 0.29
C GLU A 289 -16.12 8.24 -0.42
N ILE A 290 -16.94 7.32 0.09
CA ILE A 290 -17.24 6.05 -0.58
C ILE A 290 -17.88 6.33 -1.94
N CYS A 291 -18.89 7.21 -2.00
CA CYS A 291 -19.54 7.59 -3.24
C CYS A 291 -18.57 8.24 -4.22
N ARG A 292 -17.73 9.17 -3.75
CA ARG A 292 -16.69 9.85 -4.54
C ARG A 292 -15.70 8.85 -5.16
N LEU A 293 -15.21 7.89 -4.37
CA LEU A 293 -14.31 6.83 -4.82
C LEU A 293 -14.98 5.86 -5.78
N ALA A 294 -16.24 5.48 -5.53
CA ALA A 294 -17.02 4.61 -6.40
C ALA A 294 -17.32 5.24 -7.77
N MET A 295 -17.41 6.57 -7.84
CA MET A 295 -17.48 7.28 -9.12
C MET A 295 -16.15 7.29 -9.87
N GLY A 296 -15.02 7.04 -9.19
CA GLY A 296 -13.69 7.11 -9.80
C GLY A 296 -13.10 8.52 -9.86
N ILE A 297 -13.54 9.43 -8.99
CA ILE A 297 -12.94 10.76 -8.82
C ILE A 297 -11.59 10.58 -8.11
N ASP A 298 -10.54 11.25 -8.59
CA ASP A 298 -9.13 11.14 -8.12
C ASP A 298 -8.45 9.76 -8.36
N THR A 299 -8.81 9.09 -9.46
CA THR A 299 -8.29 7.75 -9.78
C THR A 299 -6.85 7.71 -10.30
N VAL A 300 -6.22 8.84 -10.63
CA VAL A 300 -4.84 8.89 -11.16
C VAL A 300 -3.83 8.24 -10.20
N SER A 301 -4.15 8.14 -8.90
CA SER A 301 -3.33 7.46 -7.88
C SER A 301 -4.03 6.29 -7.17
N THR A 302 -5.29 6.03 -7.49
CA THR A 302 -6.11 5.05 -6.77
C THR A 302 -6.00 3.68 -7.45
N ALA A 303 -5.49 2.68 -6.73
CA ALA A 303 -5.36 1.31 -7.24
C ALA A 303 -6.73 0.80 -7.75
N ILE A 304 -6.76 0.13 -8.91
CA ILE A 304 -7.99 -0.37 -9.57
C ILE A 304 -8.90 -1.14 -8.58
N GLY A 305 -8.31 -1.87 -7.63
CA GLY A 305 -9.06 -2.58 -6.59
C GLY A 305 -9.90 -1.68 -5.66
N VAL A 306 -9.48 -0.44 -5.40
CA VAL A 306 -10.21 0.50 -4.52
C VAL A 306 -11.50 0.96 -5.17
N LEU A 307 -11.47 1.28 -6.46
CA LEU A 307 -12.67 1.64 -7.22
C LEU A 307 -13.67 0.48 -7.21
N ALA A 308 -13.22 -0.73 -7.51
CA ALA A 308 -14.08 -1.92 -7.54
C ALA A 308 -14.74 -2.17 -6.17
N GLU A 309 -13.96 -2.05 -5.09
CA GLU A 309 -14.47 -2.30 -3.74
C GLU A 309 -15.38 -1.18 -3.24
N ALA A 310 -15.07 0.09 -3.52
CA ALA A 310 -15.94 1.22 -3.21
C ALA A 310 -17.29 1.10 -3.94
N THR A 311 -17.28 0.76 -5.22
CA THR A 311 -18.50 0.50 -6.01
C THR A 311 -19.32 -0.63 -5.41
N ARG A 312 -18.67 -1.73 -5.03
CA ARG A 312 -19.34 -2.88 -4.39
C ARG A 312 -20.01 -2.48 -3.08
N ILE A 313 -19.29 -1.75 -2.21
CA ILE A 313 -19.83 -1.29 -0.92
C ILE A 313 -21.01 -0.34 -1.15
N ALA A 314 -20.86 0.65 -2.02
CA ALA A 314 -21.89 1.64 -2.25
C ALA A 314 -23.18 1.01 -2.80
N ALA A 315 -23.06 0.05 -3.73
CA ALA A 315 -24.19 -0.72 -4.24
C ALA A 315 -24.83 -1.59 -3.15
N CYS A 316 -24.03 -2.37 -2.41
CA CYS A 316 -24.55 -3.27 -1.36
C CYS A 316 -25.19 -2.53 -0.18
N ALA A 317 -24.70 -1.33 0.16
CA ALA A 317 -25.24 -0.52 1.25
C ALA A 317 -26.34 0.44 0.79
N GLY A 318 -26.63 0.49 -0.51
CA GLY A 318 -27.61 1.41 -1.08
C GLY A 318 -27.20 2.89 -0.99
N TYR A 319 -25.91 3.18 -0.82
CA TYR A 319 -25.41 4.54 -0.69
C TYR A 319 -25.65 5.35 -1.97
N LEU A 320 -25.89 6.64 -1.76
CA LEU A 320 -26.05 7.66 -2.77
C LEU A 320 -25.24 8.89 -2.35
N PRO A 321 -24.72 9.68 -3.32
CA PRO A 321 -24.15 11.00 -3.02
C PRO A 321 -25.17 11.90 -2.29
N ALA A 322 -24.67 12.79 -1.43
CA ALA A 322 -25.52 13.77 -0.73
C ALA A 322 -26.17 14.77 -1.69
N ASP A 323 -25.52 15.07 -2.81
CA ASP A 323 -26.06 15.89 -3.89
C ASP A 323 -26.92 15.03 -4.84
N PRO A 324 -28.25 15.21 -4.86
CA PRO A 324 -29.15 14.43 -5.70
C PRO A 324 -28.91 14.62 -7.21
N ALA A 325 -28.24 15.71 -7.62
CA ALA A 325 -27.90 15.91 -9.03
C ALA A 325 -26.87 14.87 -9.52
N LYS A 326 -26.03 14.35 -8.62
CA LYS A 326 -25.01 13.32 -8.94
C LYS A 326 -25.58 11.92 -9.05
N GLU A 327 -26.78 11.70 -8.52
CA GLU A 327 -27.39 10.37 -8.39
C GLU A 327 -27.47 9.59 -9.71
N PRO A 328 -27.97 10.14 -10.83
CA PRO A 328 -28.06 9.39 -12.09
C PRO A 328 -26.69 8.93 -12.59
N LEU A 329 -25.70 9.84 -12.62
CA LEU A 329 -24.34 9.50 -13.04
C LEU A 329 -23.73 8.45 -12.10
N PHE A 330 -23.88 8.64 -10.78
CA PHE A 330 -23.40 7.69 -9.78
C PHE A 330 -23.97 6.28 -10.00
N LEU A 331 -25.28 6.15 -10.25
CA LEU A 331 -25.93 4.86 -10.48
C LEU A 331 -25.44 4.21 -11.78
N VAL A 332 -25.20 5.00 -12.84
CA VAL A 332 -24.61 4.51 -14.08
C VAL A 332 -23.18 4.00 -13.84
N LEU A 333 -22.33 4.80 -13.19
CA LEU A 333 -20.93 4.45 -12.92
C LEU A 333 -20.77 3.24 -11.99
N THR A 334 -21.75 3.02 -11.11
CA THR A 334 -21.79 1.86 -10.20
C THR A 334 -22.61 0.69 -10.73
N ARG A 335 -23.05 0.73 -11.99
CA ARG A 335 -23.78 -0.34 -12.69
C ARG A 335 -25.10 -0.76 -12.04
N GLN A 336 -25.81 0.17 -11.41
CA GLN A 336 -27.08 -0.08 -10.72
C GLN A 336 -28.27 0.16 -11.66
N TRP A 337 -28.35 -0.61 -12.76
CA TRP A 337 -29.26 -0.35 -13.89
C TRP A 337 -30.73 -0.23 -13.53
N GLU A 338 -31.25 -1.11 -12.67
CA GLU A 338 -32.66 -1.04 -12.24
C GLU A 338 -32.98 0.28 -11.50
N ARG A 339 -32.00 0.79 -10.74
CA ARG A 339 -32.15 2.08 -10.06
C ARG A 339 -32.04 3.23 -11.04
N VAL A 340 -31.17 3.14 -12.07
CA VAL A 340 -31.11 4.14 -13.14
C VAL A 340 -32.49 4.28 -13.80
N ARG A 341 -33.14 3.16 -14.17
CA ARG A 341 -34.49 3.17 -14.77
C ARG A 341 -35.55 3.82 -13.88
N ALA A 342 -35.47 3.58 -12.57
CA ALA A 342 -36.42 4.14 -11.62
C ALA A 342 -36.20 5.65 -11.40
N VAL A 343 -34.95 6.10 -11.40
CA VAL A 343 -34.54 7.45 -11.00
C VAL A 343 -34.49 8.42 -12.19
N ASP A 344 -34.14 7.93 -13.37
CA ASP A 344 -33.91 8.73 -14.58
C ASP A 344 -34.24 7.93 -15.87
N PRO A 345 -35.50 7.52 -16.08
CA PRO A 345 -35.89 6.63 -17.19
C PRO A 345 -35.64 7.21 -18.58
N ASP A 346 -35.62 8.55 -18.71
CA ASP A 346 -35.40 9.27 -19.97
C ASP A 346 -34.00 9.91 -20.07
N GLY A 347 -33.15 9.74 -19.05
CA GLY A 347 -31.81 10.32 -18.98
C GLY A 347 -31.78 11.83 -18.78
N ARG A 348 -32.91 12.47 -18.45
CA ARG A 348 -33.00 13.92 -18.32
C ARG A 348 -32.15 14.45 -17.16
N ARG A 349 -32.16 13.78 -16.00
CA ARG A 349 -31.38 14.24 -14.84
C ARG A 349 -29.88 14.06 -15.10
N LEU A 350 -29.49 12.96 -15.75
CA LEU A 350 -28.12 12.75 -16.21
C LEU A 350 -27.68 13.85 -17.17
N ARG A 351 -28.56 14.27 -18.09
CA ARG A 351 -28.33 15.39 -19.01
C ARG A 351 -28.12 16.70 -18.27
N GLU A 352 -29.02 17.04 -17.36
CA GLU A 352 -28.96 18.27 -16.56
C GLU A 352 -27.67 18.33 -15.72
N TYR A 353 -27.25 17.21 -15.12
CA TYR A 353 -25.98 17.14 -14.38
C TYR A 353 -24.75 17.15 -15.30
N GLY A 354 -24.78 16.40 -16.40
CA GLY A 354 -23.67 16.32 -17.37
C GLY A 354 -23.37 17.65 -18.05
N LEU A 355 -24.39 18.48 -18.28
CA LEU A 355 -24.28 19.83 -18.86
C LEU A 355 -24.20 20.95 -17.81
N GLY A 356 -24.40 20.61 -16.53
CA GLY A 356 -24.48 21.55 -15.44
C GLY A 356 -23.16 22.26 -15.12
N ALA A 357 -23.16 23.01 -14.03
CA ALA A 357 -21.95 23.67 -13.54
C ALA A 357 -20.85 22.65 -13.20
N GLY A 358 -19.62 23.01 -13.57
CA GLY A 358 -18.41 22.22 -13.39
C GLY A 358 -17.29 22.90 -14.17
N ASP A 359 -16.06 22.77 -13.70
CA ASP A 359 -14.91 23.19 -14.50
C ASP A 359 -14.69 22.22 -15.69
N GLU A 360 -13.80 22.60 -16.60
CA GLU A 360 -13.54 21.80 -17.80
C GLU A 360 -13.00 20.40 -17.47
N ALA A 361 -12.19 20.27 -16.41
CA ALA A 361 -11.60 19.00 -16.00
C ALA A 361 -12.65 18.04 -15.42
N GLU A 362 -13.56 18.55 -14.59
CA GLU A 362 -14.65 17.77 -14.03
C GLU A 362 -15.62 17.29 -15.12
N LEU A 363 -16.00 18.19 -16.03
CA LEU A 363 -16.88 17.85 -17.15
C LEU A 363 -16.23 16.84 -18.12
N ALA A 364 -14.93 16.98 -18.40
CA ALA A 364 -14.18 16.01 -19.19
C ALA A 364 -14.15 14.64 -18.49
N TRP A 365 -13.88 14.61 -17.18
CA TRP A 365 -13.88 13.39 -16.39
C TRP A 365 -15.27 12.70 -16.35
N ARG A 366 -16.35 13.47 -16.21
CA ARG A 366 -17.74 12.93 -16.26
C ARG A 366 -18.00 12.26 -17.60
N THR A 367 -17.60 12.92 -18.69
CA THR A 367 -17.80 12.45 -20.08
C THR A 367 -17.01 11.18 -20.35
N ASP A 368 -15.72 11.17 -19.99
CA ASP A 368 -14.83 10.01 -20.14
C ASP A 368 -15.37 8.78 -19.40
N ASN A 369 -15.74 8.93 -18.13
CA ASN A 369 -16.24 7.81 -17.34
C ASN A 369 -17.60 7.29 -17.85
N LEU A 370 -18.47 8.18 -18.31
CA LEU A 370 -19.74 7.79 -18.92
C LEU A 370 -19.50 6.97 -20.19
N LEU A 371 -18.64 7.44 -21.09
CA LEU A 371 -18.29 6.72 -22.33
C LEU A 371 -17.67 5.36 -22.04
N ARG A 372 -16.72 5.30 -21.10
CA ARG A 372 -16.07 4.06 -20.70
C ARG A 372 -17.07 3.02 -20.19
N VAL A 373 -17.98 3.41 -19.31
CA VAL A 373 -19.02 2.51 -18.78
C VAL A 373 -19.96 2.06 -19.89
N LEU A 374 -20.39 2.98 -20.75
CA LEU A 374 -21.27 2.64 -21.86
C LEU A 374 -20.59 1.69 -22.85
N ASP A 375 -19.27 1.72 -23.03
CA ASP A 375 -18.61 0.75 -23.91
C ASP A 375 -18.46 -0.66 -23.34
N GLU A 376 -18.73 -0.86 -22.06
CA GLU A 376 -18.67 -2.18 -21.43
C GLU A 376 -19.73 -3.15 -21.99
N VAL A 377 -19.37 -4.43 -22.04
CA VAL A 377 -20.30 -5.50 -22.35
C VAL A 377 -21.31 -5.64 -21.21
N GLY A 378 -22.60 -5.76 -21.55
CA GLY A 378 -23.67 -6.00 -20.57
C GLY A 378 -24.39 -4.75 -20.07
N VAL A 379 -24.06 -3.54 -20.56
CA VAL A 379 -24.92 -2.37 -20.34
C VAL A 379 -26.22 -2.52 -21.14
N PRO A 380 -27.41 -2.46 -20.49
CA PRO A 380 -28.69 -2.58 -21.17
C PRO A 380 -28.92 -1.51 -22.23
N ASP A 381 -29.56 -1.88 -23.34
CA ASP A 381 -29.82 -0.98 -24.48
C ASP A 381 -30.69 0.22 -24.11
N ASP A 382 -31.63 0.04 -23.19
CA ASP A 382 -32.48 1.12 -22.69
C ASP A 382 -31.68 2.16 -21.89
N VAL A 383 -30.70 1.72 -21.09
CA VAL A 383 -29.77 2.63 -20.37
C VAL A 383 -28.87 3.36 -21.36
N ARG A 384 -28.36 2.67 -22.40
CA ARG A 384 -27.60 3.32 -23.48
C ARG A 384 -28.44 4.38 -24.18
N ALA A 385 -29.69 4.05 -24.50
CA ALA A 385 -30.63 4.96 -25.15
C ALA A 385 -30.93 6.19 -24.28
N ALA A 386 -31.11 6.02 -22.97
CA ALA A 386 -31.29 7.14 -22.03
C ALA A 386 -30.03 8.02 -21.91
N CYS A 387 -28.83 7.44 -21.97
CA CYS A 387 -27.58 8.22 -21.88
C CYS A 387 -27.23 8.95 -23.20
N ARG A 388 -27.71 8.47 -24.35
CA ARG A 388 -27.33 8.98 -25.67
C ARG A 388 -27.67 10.47 -25.89
N PRO A 389 -28.87 10.99 -25.53
CA PRO A 389 -29.16 12.43 -25.60
C PRO A 389 -28.13 13.27 -24.85
N THR A 390 -27.80 12.89 -23.61
CA THR A 390 -26.78 13.56 -22.79
C THR A 390 -25.44 13.67 -23.52
N LEU A 391 -24.96 12.58 -24.12
CA LEU A 391 -23.71 12.59 -24.87
C LEU A 391 -23.77 13.49 -26.11
N ARG A 392 -24.91 13.57 -26.81
CA ARG A 392 -25.08 14.47 -27.95
C ARG A 392 -24.98 15.94 -27.54
N ASP A 393 -25.57 16.31 -26.41
CA ASP A 393 -25.48 17.69 -25.94
C ASP A 393 -24.10 18.04 -25.39
N ILE A 394 -23.45 17.09 -24.70
CA ILE A 394 -22.05 17.22 -24.27
C ILE A 394 -21.15 17.44 -25.49
N ALA A 395 -21.38 16.68 -26.57
CA ALA A 395 -20.69 16.80 -27.85
C ALA A 395 -20.92 18.15 -28.54
N ALA A 396 -22.10 18.77 -28.37
CA ALA A 396 -22.39 20.11 -28.89
C ALA A 396 -21.79 21.25 -28.03
N GLY A 397 -21.32 20.94 -26.82
CA GLY A 397 -20.84 21.91 -25.85
C GLY A 397 -19.32 21.97 -25.69
N ARG A 398 -18.87 22.46 -24.53
CA ARG A 398 -17.45 22.61 -24.17
C ARG A 398 -16.66 21.29 -24.18
N GLN A 399 -17.34 20.15 -24.18
CA GLN A 399 -16.72 18.82 -24.05
C GLN A 399 -16.61 18.06 -25.37
N ALA A 400 -16.89 18.72 -26.49
CA ALA A 400 -16.66 18.21 -27.83
C ALA A 400 -15.29 17.53 -27.99
N GLN A 401 -14.22 18.17 -27.49
CA GLN A 401 -12.86 17.62 -27.62
C GLN A 401 -12.65 16.31 -26.87
N THR A 402 -13.28 16.15 -25.69
CA THR A 402 -13.21 14.91 -24.92
C THR A 402 -13.90 13.78 -25.69
N VAL A 403 -15.10 14.03 -26.24
CA VAL A 403 -15.83 13.03 -27.04
C VAL A 403 -15.04 12.67 -28.32
N CYS A 404 -14.47 13.66 -29.01
CA CYS A 404 -13.62 13.42 -30.18
C CYS A 404 -12.37 12.60 -29.84
N ARG A 405 -11.71 12.90 -28.71
CA ARG A 405 -10.54 12.15 -28.24
C ARG A 405 -10.90 10.70 -27.98
N GLU A 406 -11.98 10.44 -27.24
CA GLU A 406 -12.39 9.06 -26.95
C GLU A 406 -12.85 8.31 -28.19
N ALA A 407 -13.53 8.97 -29.13
CA ALA A 407 -13.90 8.36 -30.41
C ALA A 407 -12.65 7.94 -31.23
N ALA A 408 -11.64 8.80 -31.31
CA ALA A 408 -10.37 8.43 -31.94
C ALA A 408 -9.61 7.36 -31.15
N ASN A 409 -9.87 7.24 -29.85
CA ASN A 409 -9.34 6.16 -29.02
C ASN A 409 -10.02 4.81 -29.23
N GLY A 410 -11.08 4.76 -30.05
CA GLY A 410 -11.81 3.54 -30.35
C GLY A 410 -13.03 3.30 -29.45
N SER A 411 -13.46 4.30 -28.65
CA SER A 411 -14.71 4.22 -27.91
C SER A 411 -15.88 4.08 -28.89
N ARG A 412 -16.58 2.94 -28.86
CA ARG A 412 -17.69 2.65 -29.78
C ARG A 412 -18.81 3.67 -29.60
N THR A 413 -19.18 3.95 -28.35
CA THR A 413 -20.23 4.90 -28.01
C THR A 413 -19.85 6.31 -28.45
N ALA A 414 -18.58 6.72 -28.27
CA ALA A 414 -18.14 8.02 -28.75
C ALA A 414 -18.15 8.11 -30.28
N VAL A 415 -17.71 7.06 -31.00
CA VAL A 415 -17.77 6.97 -32.47
C VAL A 415 -19.21 7.16 -32.97
N GLU A 416 -20.19 6.47 -32.37
CA GLU A 416 -21.60 6.63 -32.72
C GLU A 416 -22.06 8.09 -32.57
N VAL A 417 -21.70 8.74 -31.46
CA VAL A 417 -22.08 10.12 -31.16
C VAL A 417 -21.46 11.11 -32.15
N VAL A 418 -20.17 10.98 -32.47
CA VAL A 418 -19.50 11.92 -33.40
C VAL A 418 -19.96 11.72 -34.84
N VAL A 419 -20.28 10.49 -35.25
CA VAL A 419 -20.88 10.22 -36.57
C VAL A 419 -22.26 10.83 -36.66
N GLU A 420 -23.10 10.63 -35.64
CA GLU A 420 -24.46 11.15 -35.61
C GLU A 420 -24.52 12.69 -35.59
N THR A 421 -23.65 13.32 -34.79
CA THR A 421 -23.63 14.78 -34.62
C THR A 421 -22.80 15.50 -35.67
N GLY A 422 -22.04 14.77 -36.48
CA GLY A 422 -21.09 15.34 -37.44
C GLY A 422 -19.87 16.02 -36.78
N LEU A 423 -19.67 15.83 -35.46
CA LEU A 423 -18.62 16.47 -34.69
C LEU A 423 -17.23 16.14 -35.22
N VAL A 424 -16.36 17.14 -35.23
CA VAL A 424 -14.93 17.02 -35.56
C VAL A 424 -14.09 17.76 -34.52
N PRO A 425 -12.80 17.38 -34.36
CA PRO A 425 -11.90 18.05 -33.43
C PRO A 425 -11.67 19.51 -33.81
N ALA A 426 -11.32 20.35 -32.83
CA ALA A 426 -11.07 21.78 -33.08
C ALA A 426 -9.75 22.03 -33.83
N ASP A 427 -8.75 21.15 -33.65
CA ASP A 427 -7.52 21.20 -34.43
C ASP A 427 -7.75 20.56 -35.80
N GLU A 428 -7.87 21.40 -36.83
CA GLU A 428 -8.04 20.96 -38.23
C GLU A 428 -6.94 19.99 -38.69
N ARG A 429 -5.73 20.09 -38.12
CA ARG A 429 -4.61 19.20 -38.46
C ARG A 429 -4.87 17.76 -38.04
N TRP A 430 -5.69 17.55 -37.02
CA TRP A 430 -6.04 16.23 -36.52
C TRP A 430 -7.33 15.67 -37.17
N THR A 431 -8.07 16.50 -37.90
CA THR A 431 -9.34 16.10 -38.54
C THR A 431 -9.20 14.92 -39.52
N PRO A 432 -8.19 14.84 -40.42
CA PRO A 432 -8.02 13.67 -41.29
C PRO A 432 -7.77 12.38 -40.50
N VAL A 433 -6.96 12.44 -39.45
CA VAL A 433 -6.66 11.30 -38.57
C VAL A 433 -7.92 10.84 -37.84
N PHE A 434 -8.65 11.79 -37.28
CA PHE A 434 -9.90 11.53 -36.57
C PHE A 434 -10.97 10.90 -37.48
N LEU A 435 -11.23 11.46 -38.67
CA LEU A 435 -12.21 10.91 -39.60
C LEU A 435 -11.83 9.51 -40.08
N PHE A 436 -10.52 9.26 -40.25
CA PHE A 436 -10.02 7.94 -40.60
C PHE A 436 -10.21 6.92 -39.46
N LEU A 437 -9.83 7.26 -38.23
CA LEU A 437 -9.98 6.39 -37.06
C LEU A 437 -11.45 6.11 -36.73
N THR A 438 -12.34 7.09 -36.95
CA THR A 438 -13.79 6.96 -36.76
C THR A 438 -14.53 6.41 -37.98
N ARG A 439 -13.80 6.02 -39.04
CA ARG A 439 -14.32 5.40 -40.27
C ARG A 439 -15.36 6.23 -41.04
N GLN A 440 -15.28 7.55 -40.94
CA GLN A 440 -16.13 8.48 -41.69
C GLN A 440 -15.57 8.71 -43.11
N TRP A 441 -15.55 7.65 -43.92
CA TRP A 441 -14.79 7.59 -45.17
C TRP A 441 -15.11 8.68 -46.18
N ASP A 442 -16.40 8.96 -46.42
CA ASP A 442 -16.80 9.98 -47.40
C ASP A 442 -16.30 11.37 -47.00
N ARG A 443 -16.32 11.69 -45.70
CA ARG A 443 -15.80 12.95 -45.17
C ARG A 443 -14.28 13.00 -45.20
N TYR A 444 -13.63 11.87 -44.89
CA TYR A 444 -12.18 11.74 -44.97
C TYR A 444 -11.67 11.96 -46.41
N ASP A 445 -12.27 11.26 -47.38
CA ASP A 445 -11.91 11.35 -48.80
C ASP A 445 -12.14 12.76 -49.36
N ALA A 446 -13.15 13.49 -48.86
CA ALA A 446 -13.39 14.87 -49.25
C ALA A 446 -12.27 15.84 -48.79
N ILE A 447 -11.61 15.57 -47.67
CA ILE A 447 -10.61 16.49 -47.08
C ILE A 447 -9.15 16.07 -47.28
N ASP A 448 -8.90 14.78 -47.51
CA ASP A 448 -7.57 14.21 -47.76
C ASP A 448 -7.65 13.11 -48.84
N PRO A 449 -8.10 13.45 -50.07
CA PRO A 449 -8.39 12.48 -51.14
C PRO A 449 -7.19 11.63 -51.55
N ASP A 450 -5.98 12.14 -51.38
CA ASP A 450 -4.74 11.43 -51.67
C ASP A 450 -4.08 10.82 -50.43
N GLY A 451 -4.63 11.04 -49.23
CA GLY A 451 -4.09 10.58 -47.95
C GLY A 451 -2.76 11.21 -47.54
N ARG A 452 -2.34 12.32 -48.15
CA ARG A 452 -1.04 12.96 -47.84
C ARG A 452 -0.99 13.47 -46.41
N ARG A 453 -2.09 14.03 -45.89
CA ARG A 453 -2.11 14.58 -44.52
C ARG A 453 -2.04 13.45 -43.50
N LEU A 454 -2.78 12.36 -43.72
CA LEU A 454 -2.75 11.18 -42.86
C LEU A 454 -1.37 10.51 -42.85
N ARG A 455 -0.73 10.33 -44.01
CA ARG A 455 0.64 9.79 -44.07
C ARG A 455 1.66 10.69 -43.38
N ALA A 456 1.59 12.00 -43.60
CA ALA A 456 2.46 12.95 -42.90
C ALA A 456 2.26 12.96 -41.36
N TYR A 457 1.07 12.61 -40.87
CA TYR A 457 0.86 12.35 -39.44
C TYR A 457 1.50 11.02 -39.01
N ALA A 458 1.22 9.93 -39.74
CA ALA A 458 1.74 8.60 -39.44
C ALA A 458 3.29 8.53 -39.46
N ASP A 459 3.95 9.29 -40.34
CA ASP A 459 5.41 9.37 -40.44
C ASP A 459 6.06 10.02 -39.21
N ARG A 460 5.30 10.82 -38.45
CA ARG A 460 5.76 11.45 -37.19
C ARG A 460 5.59 10.53 -35.98
N LEU A 461 4.84 9.43 -36.12
CA LEU A 461 4.60 8.49 -35.03
C LEU A 461 5.76 7.49 -34.89
N PRO A 462 6.18 7.16 -33.65
CA PRO A 462 7.11 6.06 -33.42
C PRO A 462 6.63 4.76 -34.09
N PRO A 463 7.52 3.94 -34.67
CA PRO A 463 7.16 2.69 -35.35
C PRO A 463 6.29 1.74 -34.50
N GLU A 464 6.52 1.72 -33.19
CA GLU A 464 5.86 0.86 -32.21
C GLU A 464 4.75 1.59 -31.42
N SER A 465 4.29 2.74 -31.91
CA SER A 465 3.21 3.46 -31.23
C SER A 465 1.86 2.76 -31.43
N HIS A 466 1.10 2.65 -30.34
CA HIS A 466 -0.26 2.12 -30.35
C HIS A 466 -1.16 2.84 -31.37
N GLU A 467 -0.90 4.12 -31.64
CA GLU A 467 -1.60 4.89 -32.66
C GLU A 467 -1.43 4.34 -34.08
N ARG A 468 -0.24 3.83 -34.45
CA ARG A 468 -0.04 3.20 -35.76
C ARG A 468 -0.85 1.92 -35.90
N ASP A 469 -0.94 1.14 -34.83
CA ASP A 469 -1.75 -0.09 -34.83
C ASP A 469 -3.22 0.22 -35.03
N ARG A 470 -3.76 1.23 -34.32
CA ARG A 470 -5.14 1.68 -34.55
C ARG A 470 -5.40 2.17 -35.97
N LEU A 471 -4.44 2.88 -36.58
CA LEU A 471 -4.54 3.29 -37.99
C LEU A 471 -4.54 2.09 -38.94
N ARG A 472 -3.72 1.06 -38.69
CA ARG A 472 -3.73 -0.18 -39.49
C ARG A 472 -5.05 -0.91 -39.35
N GLU A 473 -5.56 -1.03 -38.12
CA GLU A 473 -6.84 -1.68 -37.83
C GLU A 473 -8.01 -0.96 -38.51
N ALA A 474 -8.04 0.37 -38.46
CA ALA A 474 -9.05 1.17 -39.16
C ALA A 474 -8.94 1.01 -40.68
N ALA A 475 -7.73 1.00 -41.23
CA ALA A 475 -7.48 0.80 -42.65
C ALA A 475 -7.96 -0.59 -43.11
N ALA A 476 -7.56 -1.64 -42.39
CA ALA A 476 -7.96 -3.01 -42.68
C ALA A 476 -9.48 -3.19 -42.62
N ALA A 477 -10.12 -2.66 -41.57
CA ALA A 477 -11.57 -2.72 -41.41
C ALA A 477 -12.33 -1.96 -42.52
N GLY A 478 -11.73 -0.92 -43.09
CA GLY A 478 -12.29 -0.14 -44.20
C GLY A 478 -11.89 -0.61 -45.59
N GLY A 479 -11.06 -1.65 -45.72
CA GLY A 479 -10.48 -2.05 -47.01
C GLY A 479 -9.60 -0.98 -47.65
N ARG A 480 -8.92 -0.17 -46.83
CA ARG A 480 -8.06 0.94 -47.26
C ARG A 480 -6.58 0.59 -47.08
N PRO A 481 -5.67 1.18 -47.87
CA PRO A 481 -4.23 1.07 -47.63
C PRO A 481 -3.86 1.62 -46.26
N ALA A 482 -2.99 0.91 -45.53
CA ALA A 482 -2.49 1.39 -44.26
C ALA A 482 -1.62 2.64 -44.47
N PRO A 483 -1.88 3.77 -43.76
CA PRO A 483 -1.14 5.01 -43.97
C PRO A 483 0.32 4.92 -43.51
N CYS A 484 0.68 3.89 -42.77
CA CYS A 484 1.98 3.71 -42.14
C CYS A 484 2.83 2.61 -42.80
N GLU A 485 2.38 2.00 -43.90
CA GLU A 485 3.18 1.08 -44.68
C GLU A 485 4.07 1.86 -45.65
N PRO A 486 5.36 1.49 -45.78
CA PRO A 486 6.18 2.05 -46.85
C PRO A 486 5.46 1.75 -48.16
N ALA A 487 5.23 2.78 -48.98
CA ALA A 487 4.66 2.59 -50.30
C ALA A 487 5.48 1.50 -50.99
N LEU A 488 4.87 0.32 -51.20
CA LEU A 488 5.52 -0.74 -51.93
C LEU A 488 5.96 -0.11 -53.26
N PRO A 489 7.24 -0.22 -53.62
CA PRO A 489 7.73 0.46 -54.80
C PRO A 489 6.89 -0.01 -55.99
N TYR A 490 6.45 0.94 -56.81
CA TYR A 490 5.45 0.79 -57.88
C TYR A 490 5.67 -0.41 -58.83
N TRP A 491 6.87 -1.00 -58.86
CA TRP A 491 7.18 -2.21 -59.63
C TRP A 491 6.65 -3.52 -59.03
N ALA A 492 6.21 -3.54 -57.76
CA ALA A 492 5.73 -4.76 -57.09
C ALA A 492 4.24 -5.10 -57.38
N THR A 493 3.47 -4.19 -57.99
CA THR A 493 2.04 -4.38 -58.30
C THR A 493 1.77 -4.54 -59.80
N GLY A 494 2.74 -5.06 -60.56
CA GLY A 494 2.48 -5.48 -61.94
C GLY A 494 1.48 -6.65 -61.98
N PRO A 495 0.59 -6.74 -62.99
CA PRO A 495 -0.31 -7.87 -63.13
C PRO A 495 0.52 -9.14 -63.21
N SER A 496 0.25 -10.09 -62.30
CA SER A 496 0.77 -11.45 -62.38
C SER A 496 0.24 -12.07 -63.67
N TYR A 497 0.93 -11.84 -64.78
CA TYR A 497 0.82 -12.66 -65.96
C TYR A 497 1.35 -14.03 -65.56
N GLY A 498 0.44 -15.01 -65.52
CA GLY A 498 0.78 -16.40 -65.30
C GLY A 498 1.86 -16.84 -66.28
N SER A 499 3.03 -17.21 -65.74
CA SER A 499 3.90 -18.16 -66.41
C SER A 499 3.73 -19.50 -65.71
N GLY A 500 3.12 -20.44 -66.41
CA GLY A 500 2.96 -21.81 -65.96
C GLY A 500 4.29 -22.51 -65.70
N ILE A 501 4.23 -23.44 -64.73
CA ILE A 501 4.72 -24.82 -64.80
C ILE A 501 5.97 -25.07 -65.67
N SER A 502 7.12 -25.21 -65.00
CA SER A 502 8.12 -26.28 -65.19
C SER A 502 9.15 -26.09 -64.08
N GLY A 503 9.38 -26.99 -63.15
CA GLY A 503 9.80 -28.37 -63.35
C GLY A 503 10.37 -28.92 -62.04
N SER A 504 10.17 -30.22 -61.90
CA SER A 504 10.67 -31.15 -60.89
C SER A 504 12.16 -31.04 -60.50
N GLY A 505 12.42 -31.33 -59.21
CA GLY A 505 13.71 -31.73 -58.64
C GLY A 505 13.76 -31.30 -57.17
N GLY A 506 13.52 -32.13 -56.16
CA GLY A 506 14.08 -33.46 -55.96
C GLY A 506 15.34 -33.33 -55.10
N TYR A 507 15.19 -33.13 -53.78
CA TYR A 507 16.21 -33.47 -52.78
C TYR A 507 15.53 -33.97 -51.50
N THR A 508 15.61 -35.28 -51.33
CA THR A 508 15.58 -35.99 -50.06
C THR A 508 16.92 -35.81 -49.35
N ASP A 509 16.91 -35.37 -48.10
CA ASP A 509 17.73 -35.92 -47.00
C ASP A 509 17.31 -35.17 -45.73
N ALA A 510 16.65 -35.85 -44.77
CA ALA A 510 17.25 -36.64 -43.70
C ALA A 510 17.82 -35.76 -42.57
N GLY A 511 17.21 -35.88 -41.39
CA GLY A 511 17.89 -35.58 -40.14
C GLY A 511 17.01 -34.97 -39.04
N GLY A 512 16.80 -35.74 -37.98
CA GLY A 512 16.95 -35.20 -36.62
C GLY A 512 15.71 -35.14 -35.74
N HIS A 513 15.63 -36.11 -34.83
CA HIS A 513 14.71 -36.18 -33.69
C HIS A 513 14.80 -35.00 -32.70
N SER A 514 13.67 -34.70 -32.05
CA SER A 514 13.44 -34.66 -30.58
C SER A 514 12.09 -33.94 -30.36
N GLY A 515 11.08 -34.47 -29.67
CA GLY A 515 11.10 -35.26 -28.45
C GLY A 515 10.75 -34.32 -27.28
N GLY A 516 9.47 -34.19 -26.94
CA GLY A 516 9.01 -33.34 -25.83
C GLY A 516 7.51 -33.47 -25.59
N GLY A 517 7.11 -34.56 -24.93
CA GLY A 517 5.74 -34.76 -24.45
C GLY A 517 5.48 -33.96 -23.15
N PHE A 518 4.32 -33.33 -23.08
CA PHE A 518 3.76 -32.83 -21.83
C PHE A 518 2.71 -33.82 -21.32
N SER A 519 2.94 -34.38 -20.14
CA SER A 519 1.95 -35.13 -19.37
C SER A 519 1.17 -34.15 -18.50
N VAL A 520 -0.15 -34.11 -18.68
CA VAL A 520 -1.11 -33.49 -17.75
C VAL A 520 -1.55 -34.58 -16.77
N HIS A 521 -1.34 -34.35 -15.47
CA HIS A 521 -2.00 -35.14 -14.44
C HIS A 521 -3.30 -34.44 -14.01
N ILE A 522 -4.36 -35.24 -13.97
CA ILE A 522 -5.69 -34.98 -13.41
C ILE A 522 -5.59 -34.92 -11.89
#